data_AF-A0A9D5H1Y7-F1
#
_entry.id   AF-A0A9D5H1Y7-F1
#
_cell.length_a   1.000
_cell.length_b   1.000
_cell.length_c   1.000
_cell.angle_alpha   90.00
_cell.angle_beta   90.00
_cell.angle_gamma   90.00
#
_symmetry.space_group_name_H-M   'P 1'
#
loop_
_entity.id
_entity.type
_entity.pdbx_description
1 polymer ?
#
loop_
_entity_poly.entity_id
_entity_poly.type
_entity_poly.pdbx_seq_one_letter_code
_entity_poly.pdbx_strand_id
1 'polypeptide(L)'
;MTVMSFAFCVVCLSPIPTFKENHPKQVNGTILRIALHICLLNCLICLWYGSPAVKTGIILVATVNSFGAVFQLIYISIFIAYAEKEIKVRMLGLLLVNVPKTKKTYCKSKECKKHTLHKVTQYKKGKDSLAAQGKRRYDRKQSGYGGQTKPVFHKKAKTTKKIVLRLQCQGCKHVSQHPIKRCKHFEIGGDKKGKGTSLF
;
A
#
# COMPACT_ATOMS: atom_id res chain seq x y z
N MET A 1 -31.70 17.66 -0.26
CA MET A 1 -31.02 16.49 0.35
C MET A 1 -31.65 15.15 -0.08
N THR A 2 -32.97 15.07 -0.27
CA THR A 2 -33.68 13.92 -0.89
C THR A 2 -33.21 13.60 -2.32
N VAL A 3 -32.88 14.62 -3.12
CA VAL A 3 -32.35 14.45 -4.50
C VAL A 3 -30.96 13.77 -4.53
N MET A 4 -30.17 13.95 -3.47
CA MET A 4 -28.83 13.38 -3.34
C MET A 4 -28.89 11.89 -2.94
N SER A 5 -29.92 11.48 -2.20
CA SER A 5 -30.18 10.08 -1.85
C SER A 5 -30.68 9.27 -3.05
N PHE A 6 -31.50 9.86 -3.93
CA PHE A 6 -31.95 9.21 -5.16
C PHE A 6 -30.82 9.03 -6.17
N ALA A 7 -29.97 10.06 -6.33
CA ALA A 7 -28.77 9.98 -7.17
C ALA A 7 -27.79 8.90 -6.66
N PHE A 8 -27.71 8.68 -5.35
CA PHE A 8 -26.88 7.64 -4.75
C PHE A 8 -27.39 6.23 -5.04
N CYS A 9 -28.71 6.00 -5.00
CA CYS A 9 -29.31 4.73 -5.42
C CYS A 9 -29.08 4.44 -6.91
N VAL A 10 -29.20 5.46 -7.78
CA VAL A 10 -28.93 5.31 -9.23
C VAL A 10 -27.45 5.02 -9.51
N VAL A 11 -26.53 5.67 -8.80
CA VAL A 11 -25.09 5.43 -8.90
C VAL A 11 -24.68 4.06 -8.31
N CYS A 12 -25.40 3.56 -7.29
CA CYS A 12 -25.16 2.24 -6.71
C CYS A 12 -25.78 1.09 -7.53
N LEU A 13 -26.83 1.36 -8.32
CA LEU A 13 -27.45 0.40 -9.25
C LEU A 13 -26.78 0.38 -10.64
N SER A 14 -26.09 1.46 -11.01
CA SER A 14 -25.30 1.59 -12.25
C SER A 14 -24.32 0.43 -12.55
N PRO A 15 -23.70 -0.26 -11.56
CA PRO A 15 -22.79 -1.38 -11.83
C PRO A 15 -23.48 -2.71 -12.16
N ILE A 16 -24.78 -2.85 -11.92
CA ILE A 16 -25.52 -4.10 -12.09
C ILE A 16 -25.71 -4.48 -13.57
N PRO A 17 -26.14 -3.58 -14.48
CA PRO A 17 -26.23 -3.93 -15.90
C PRO A 17 -24.85 -4.17 -16.54
N THR A 18 -23.79 -3.52 -16.03
CA THR A 18 -22.41 -3.72 -16.52
C THR A 18 -21.84 -5.10 -16.21
N PHE A 19 -22.37 -5.78 -15.20
CA PHE A 19 -21.95 -7.14 -14.81
C PHE A 19 -22.61 -8.22 -15.67
N LYS A 20 -23.74 -7.91 -16.32
CA LYS A 20 -24.55 -8.86 -17.07
C LYS A 20 -24.15 -8.96 -18.54
N GLU A 21 -23.50 -7.94 -19.08
CA GLU A 21 -23.29 -7.82 -20.54
C GLU A 21 -21.82 -7.94 -20.99
N ASN A 22 -20.84 -7.92 -20.07
CA ASN A 22 -19.44 -8.08 -20.43
C ASN A 22 -18.78 -9.24 -19.69
N HIS A 23 -18.23 -10.18 -20.48
CA HIS A 23 -17.30 -11.21 -20.06
C HIS A 23 -16.22 -10.66 -19.09
N PRO A 24 -15.71 -11.47 -18.14
CA PRO A 24 -14.97 -11.04 -16.95
C PRO A 24 -13.52 -10.66 -17.23
N LYS A 25 -13.29 -9.78 -18.20
CA LYS A 25 -11.97 -9.22 -18.50
C LYS A 25 -12.18 -7.75 -18.84
N GLN A 26 -11.60 -6.87 -18.02
CA GLN A 26 -11.33 -5.46 -18.35
C GLN A 26 -12.34 -4.38 -17.89
N VAL A 27 -13.10 -4.59 -16.81
CA VAL A 27 -13.51 -3.45 -15.98
C VAL A 27 -12.47 -3.33 -14.87
N ASN A 28 -11.62 -2.31 -14.95
CA ASN A 28 -10.51 -2.08 -14.01
C ASN A 28 -11.04 -2.13 -12.57
N GLY A 29 -10.73 -3.21 -11.84
CA GLY A 29 -11.18 -3.42 -10.46
C GLY A 29 -10.79 -2.28 -9.51
N THR A 30 -9.87 -1.40 -9.92
CA THR A 30 -9.54 -0.14 -9.26
C THR A 30 -10.70 0.86 -9.24
N ILE A 31 -11.49 0.98 -10.32
CA ILE A 31 -12.59 1.95 -10.42
C ILE A 31 -13.74 1.54 -9.49
N LEU A 32 -14.11 0.25 -9.48
CA LEU A 32 -15.12 -0.29 -8.56
C LEU A 32 -14.68 -0.17 -7.09
N ARG A 33 -13.38 -0.37 -6.80
CA ARG A 33 -12.80 -0.20 -5.45
C ARG A 33 -12.79 1.25 -4.96
N ILE A 34 -12.53 2.20 -5.86
CA ILE A 34 -12.58 3.63 -5.56
C ILE A 34 -14.02 4.06 -5.31
N ALA A 35 -14.98 3.59 -6.13
CA ALA A 35 -16.41 3.83 -5.92
C ALA A 35 -16.89 3.31 -4.56
N LEU A 36 -16.46 2.10 -4.14
CA LEU A 36 -16.76 1.53 -2.82
C LEU A 36 -16.20 2.35 -1.65
N HIS A 37 -14.97 2.88 -1.77
CA HIS A 37 -14.39 3.73 -0.72
C HIS A 37 -15.08 5.08 -0.61
N ILE A 38 -15.45 5.70 -1.74
CA ILE A 38 -16.19 6.97 -1.77
C ILE A 38 -17.57 6.79 -1.14
N CYS A 39 -18.24 5.66 -1.43
CA CYS A 39 -19.53 5.30 -0.88
C CYS A 39 -19.47 5.12 0.65
N LEU A 40 -18.44 4.43 1.17
CA LEU A 40 -18.22 4.25 2.61
C LEU A 40 -17.94 5.58 3.34
N LEU A 41 -17.11 6.45 2.77
CA LEU A 41 -16.81 7.77 3.33
C LEU A 41 -18.07 8.66 3.38
N ASN A 42 -18.93 8.58 2.36
CA ASN A 42 -20.20 9.30 2.32
C ASN A 42 -21.17 8.79 3.41
N CYS A 43 -21.24 7.48 3.63
CA CYS A 43 -22.04 6.91 4.74
C CYS A 43 -21.52 7.36 6.12
N LEU A 44 -20.21 7.37 6.35
CA LEU A 44 -19.62 7.83 7.62
C LEU A 44 -19.87 9.32 7.87
N ILE A 45 -19.79 10.14 6.82
CA ILE A 45 -20.13 11.56 6.87
C ILE A 45 -21.63 11.73 7.20
N CYS A 46 -22.52 10.99 6.52
CA CYS A 46 -23.96 11.07 6.77
C CYS A 46 -24.36 10.58 8.18
N LEU A 47 -23.69 9.56 8.73
CA LEU A 47 -23.87 9.09 10.11
C LEU A 47 -23.43 10.14 11.14
N TRP A 48 -22.33 10.84 10.88
CA TRP A 48 -21.84 11.91 11.74
C TRP A 48 -22.79 13.13 11.73
N TYR A 49 -23.27 13.53 10.55
CA TYR A 49 -24.26 14.61 10.40
C TYR A 49 -25.67 14.24 10.89
N GLY A 50 -26.00 12.95 10.93
CA GLY A 50 -27.28 12.43 11.45
C GLY A 50 -27.30 12.13 12.95
N SER A 51 -26.17 12.31 13.65
CA SER A 51 -26.08 12.11 15.09
C SER A 51 -26.89 13.18 15.84
N PRO A 52 -27.78 12.81 16.78
CA PRO A 52 -28.62 13.75 17.53
C PRO A 52 -27.81 14.71 18.42
N ALA A 53 -26.50 14.46 18.59
CA ALA A 53 -25.58 15.35 19.27
C ALA A 53 -25.27 16.65 18.49
N VAL A 54 -25.50 16.68 17.17
CA VAL A 54 -25.17 17.84 16.31
C VAL A 54 -26.36 18.79 16.12
N LYS A 55 -27.58 18.26 15.89
CA LYS A 55 -28.84 19.04 15.83
C LYS A 55 -30.06 18.21 16.22
N THR A 56 -30.90 18.74 17.11
CA THR A 56 -32.22 18.21 17.47
C THR A 56 -33.25 18.58 16.39
N GLY A 57 -33.94 17.58 15.81
CA GLY A 57 -34.99 17.76 14.78
C GLY A 57 -34.78 17.02 13.45
N ILE A 58 -33.70 16.25 13.29
CA ILE A 58 -33.30 15.59 12.02
C ILE A 58 -33.69 14.09 11.99
N ILE A 59 -34.80 13.72 12.63
CA ILE A 59 -35.22 12.31 12.82
C ILE A 59 -35.52 11.63 11.47
N LEU A 60 -36.11 12.36 10.51
CA LEU A 60 -36.50 11.86 9.20
C LEU A 60 -35.30 11.58 8.27
N VAL A 61 -34.20 12.33 8.43
CA VAL A 61 -32.95 12.07 7.69
C VAL A 61 -32.18 10.93 8.34
N ALA A 62 -32.22 10.81 9.66
CA ALA A 62 -31.60 9.71 10.39
C ALA A 62 -32.23 8.36 10.04
N THR A 63 -33.56 8.25 9.93
CA THR A 63 -34.24 7.00 9.57
C THR A 63 -33.98 6.58 8.12
N VAL A 64 -34.02 7.51 7.16
CA VAL A 64 -33.71 7.22 5.74
C VAL A 64 -32.25 6.83 5.56
N ASN A 65 -31.32 7.51 6.25
CA ASN A 65 -29.91 7.19 6.21
C ASN A 65 -29.59 5.87 6.95
N SER A 66 -30.31 5.55 8.03
CA SER A 66 -30.22 4.26 8.72
C SER A 66 -30.65 3.10 7.81
N PHE A 67 -31.72 3.27 7.03
CA PHE A 67 -32.14 2.28 6.06
C PHE A 67 -31.09 2.10 4.96
N GLY A 68 -30.55 3.21 4.42
CA GLY A 68 -29.43 3.20 3.49
C GLY A 68 -28.18 2.49 4.03
N ALA A 69 -27.87 2.66 5.32
CA ALA A 69 -26.77 1.96 5.98
C ALA A 69 -27.01 0.44 6.05
N VAL A 70 -28.24 -0.01 6.28
CA VAL A 70 -28.59 -1.44 6.29
C VAL A 70 -28.39 -2.07 4.91
N PHE A 71 -28.88 -1.44 3.83
CA PHE A 71 -28.64 -1.94 2.47
C PHE A 71 -27.15 -1.93 2.10
N GLN A 72 -26.43 -0.90 2.53
CA GLN A 72 -24.99 -0.80 2.31
C GLN A 72 -24.22 -1.90 3.06
N LEU A 73 -24.62 -2.23 4.29
CA LEU A 73 -24.03 -3.32 5.08
C LEU A 73 -24.32 -4.68 4.46
N ILE A 74 -25.53 -4.90 3.91
CA ILE A 74 -25.91 -6.11 3.18
C ILE A 74 -25.10 -6.23 1.88
N TYR A 75 -24.95 -5.16 1.11
CA TYR A 75 -24.13 -5.17 -0.11
C TYR A 75 -22.65 -5.41 0.20
N ILE A 76 -22.11 -4.79 1.26
CA ILE A 76 -20.75 -5.03 1.73
C ILE A 76 -20.58 -6.46 2.24
N SER A 77 -21.54 -7.05 2.94
CA SER A 77 -21.45 -8.43 3.43
C SER A 77 -21.48 -9.45 2.28
N ILE A 78 -22.33 -9.24 1.27
CA ILE A 78 -22.35 -10.02 0.03
C ILE A 78 -21.04 -9.83 -0.75
N PHE A 79 -20.53 -8.60 -0.86
CA PHE A 79 -19.25 -8.33 -1.50
C PHE A 79 -18.08 -8.94 -0.72
N ILE A 80 -18.12 -9.00 0.60
CA ILE A 80 -17.12 -9.66 1.47
C ILE A 80 -17.21 -11.18 1.36
N ALA A 81 -18.40 -11.75 1.14
CA ALA A 81 -18.64 -13.17 0.93
C ALA A 81 -18.24 -13.64 -0.48
N TYR A 82 -18.54 -12.81 -1.50
CA TYR A 82 -18.21 -13.07 -2.90
C TYR A 82 -16.82 -12.55 -3.31
N ALA A 83 -16.21 -11.69 -2.50
CA ALA A 83 -14.81 -11.29 -2.67
C ALA A 83 -13.95 -12.53 -2.52
N GLU A 84 -13.39 -12.95 -3.65
CA GLU A 84 -12.36 -13.98 -3.71
C GLU A 84 -11.37 -13.77 -2.56
N LYS A 85 -11.12 -14.82 -1.78
CA LYS A 85 -10.16 -14.86 -0.67
C LYS A 85 -8.82 -14.19 -1.05
N GLU A 86 -8.47 -14.24 -2.34
CA GLU A 86 -7.40 -13.51 -3.03
C GLU A 86 -7.29 -12.01 -2.71
N ILE A 87 -8.39 -11.22 -2.66
CA ILE A 87 -8.31 -9.76 -2.51
C ILE A 87 -8.05 -9.34 -1.06
N LYS A 88 -8.68 -10.01 -0.09
CA LYS A 88 -8.41 -9.80 1.35
C LYS A 88 -6.99 -10.25 1.71
N VAL A 89 -6.55 -11.40 1.19
CA VAL A 89 -5.18 -11.90 1.38
C VAL A 89 -4.15 -11.05 0.63
N ARG A 90 -4.49 -10.42 -0.51
CA ARG A 90 -3.62 -9.43 -1.16
C ARG A 90 -3.53 -8.13 -0.37
N MET A 91 -4.63 -7.61 0.19
CA MET A 91 -4.58 -6.40 1.03
C MET A 91 -3.86 -6.62 2.35
N LEU A 92 -4.08 -7.74 3.04
CA LEU A 92 -3.33 -8.11 4.25
C LEU A 92 -1.89 -8.56 3.94
N GLY A 93 -1.68 -9.22 2.80
CA GLY A 93 -0.38 -9.70 2.34
C GLY A 93 0.56 -8.61 1.83
N LEU A 94 0.02 -7.46 1.42
CA LEU A 94 0.79 -6.25 1.11
C LEU A 94 1.27 -5.50 2.36
N LEU A 95 0.67 -5.77 3.53
CA LEU A 95 0.99 -5.08 4.77
C LEU A 95 2.29 -5.58 5.40
N LEU A 96 2.65 -6.86 5.20
CA LEU A 96 3.84 -7.47 5.78
C LEU A 96 4.66 -8.24 4.73
N VAL A 97 5.84 -7.72 4.38
CA VAL A 97 6.79 -8.41 3.51
C VAL A 97 7.85 -9.11 4.35
N ASN A 98 7.78 -10.44 4.43
CA ASN A 98 8.78 -11.27 5.08
C ASN A 98 9.73 -11.88 4.03
N VAL A 99 11.04 -11.70 4.19
CA VAL A 99 12.07 -12.27 3.32
C VAL A 99 12.97 -13.21 4.12
N PRO A 100 13.29 -14.42 3.62
CA PRO A 100 14.15 -15.36 4.35
C PRO A 100 15.58 -14.82 4.51
N LYS A 101 16.23 -15.17 5.64
CA LYS A 101 17.63 -14.82 5.95
C LYS A 101 18.63 -15.46 4.97
N THR A 102 18.26 -16.58 4.35
CA THR A 102 19.07 -17.31 3.38
C THR A 102 18.26 -17.54 2.10
N LYS A 103 18.89 -17.32 0.93
CA LYS A 103 18.27 -17.55 -0.38
C LYS A 103 19.27 -18.25 -1.31
N LYS A 104 18.85 -19.30 -2.01
CA LYS A 104 19.62 -19.88 -3.11
C LYS A 104 19.41 -19.04 -4.37
N THR A 105 20.47 -18.44 -4.90
CA THR A 105 20.42 -17.62 -6.12
C THR A 105 21.70 -17.76 -6.91
N TYR A 106 21.67 -17.39 -8.19
CA TYR A 106 22.84 -17.41 -9.06
C TYR A 106 23.90 -16.43 -8.57
N CYS A 107 25.14 -16.91 -8.42
CA CYS A 107 26.29 -16.08 -8.08
C CYS A 107 27.04 -15.67 -9.36
N LYS A 108 27.12 -14.35 -9.61
CA LYS A 108 27.83 -13.77 -10.77
C LYS A 108 29.35 -13.72 -10.63
N SER A 109 29.90 -14.11 -9.48
CA SER A 109 31.36 -14.14 -9.30
C SER A 109 31.99 -15.11 -10.29
N LYS A 110 33.14 -14.73 -10.85
CA LYS A 110 33.92 -15.54 -11.78
C LYS A 110 34.26 -16.93 -11.21
N GLU A 111 34.44 -17.01 -9.90
CA GLU A 111 34.80 -18.23 -9.16
C GLU A 111 33.62 -19.20 -8.95
N CYS A 112 32.38 -18.70 -8.91
CA CYS A 112 31.22 -19.54 -8.57
C CYS A 112 30.40 -19.92 -9.81
N LYS A 113 29.95 -18.93 -10.60
CA LYS A 113 29.06 -19.08 -11.77
C LYS A 113 27.93 -20.13 -11.61
N LYS A 114 27.42 -20.31 -10.39
CA LYS A 114 26.44 -21.35 -10.04
C LYS A 114 25.46 -20.85 -8.98
N HIS A 115 24.38 -21.60 -8.75
CA HIS A 115 23.41 -21.29 -7.71
C HIS A 115 23.94 -21.68 -6.33
N THR A 116 24.27 -20.67 -5.52
CA THR A 116 24.81 -20.86 -4.16
C THR A 116 23.89 -20.24 -3.12
N LEU A 117 24.07 -20.63 -1.86
CA LEU A 117 23.37 -20.02 -0.73
C LEU A 117 23.93 -18.62 -0.48
N HIS A 118 23.03 -17.65 -0.41
CA HIS A 118 23.33 -16.25 -0.13
C HIS A 118 22.71 -15.84 1.20
N LYS A 119 23.51 -15.15 2.04
CA LYS A 119 23.02 -14.45 3.22
C LYS A 119 22.33 -13.16 2.80
N VAL A 120 21.07 -13.02 3.17
CA VAL A 120 20.23 -11.87 2.85
C VAL A 120 20.31 -10.87 3.99
N THR A 121 20.70 -9.63 3.69
CA THR A 121 20.72 -8.52 4.65
C THR A 121 20.06 -7.30 4.04
N GLN A 122 19.56 -6.39 4.87
CA GLN A 122 19.05 -5.10 4.38
C GLN A 122 20.23 -4.17 4.07
N TYR A 123 20.21 -3.52 2.91
CA TYR A 123 21.16 -2.45 2.61
C TYR A 123 20.90 -1.24 3.52
N LYS A 124 21.96 -0.75 4.15
CA LYS A 124 21.98 0.52 4.89
C LYS A 124 22.89 1.50 4.14
N LYS A 125 22.41 2.74 3.95
CA LYS A 125 23.24 3.82 3.42
C LYS A 125 24.33 4.13 4.44
N GLY A 126 25.59 4.15 4.02
CA GLY A 126 26.71 4.59 4.85
C GLY A 126 26.75 6.11 5.05
N LYS A 127 27.70 6.58 5.86
CA LYS A 127 27.99 8.02 6.03
C LYS A 127 28.49 8.59 4.70
N ASP A 128 28.00 9.77 4.32
CA ASP A 128 28.45 10.46 3.11
C ASP A 128 29.90 10.92 3.28
N SER A 129 30.76 10.64 2.29
CA SER A 129 32.18 11.00 2.32
C SER A 129 32.41 12.48 2.00
N LEU A 130 33.28 13.14 2.76
CA LEU A 130 33.66 14.55 2.54
C LEU A 130 34.62 14.73 1.36
N ALA A 131 35.42 13.71 1.05
CA ALA A 131 36.41 13.77 -0.03
C ALA A 131 35.79 13.71 -1.43
N ALA A 132 34.50 13.33 -1.53
CA ALA A 132 33.78 13.27 -2.80
C ALA A 132 33.81 14.64 -3.50
N GLN A 133 34.15 14.66 -4.79
CA GLN A 133 34.30 15.91 -5.56
C GLN A 133 33.06 16.82 -5.47
N GLY A 134 31.85 16.23 -5.50
CA GLY A 134 30.60 16.97 -5.36
C GLY A 134 30.44 17.65 -4.01
N LYS A 135 30.88 17.00 -2.92
CA LYS A 135 30.87 17.57 -1.58
C LYS A 135 31.91 18.69 -1.44
N ARG A 136 33.15 18.47 -1.89
CA ARG A 136 34.19 19.51 -1.94
C ARG A 136 33.74 20.76 -2.70
N ARG A 137 33.09 20.58 -3.84
CA ARG A 137 32.54 21.69 -4.64
C ARG A 137 31.40 22.41 -3.93
N TYR A 138 30.50 21.67 -3.27
CA TYR A 138 29.40 22.24 -2.48
C TYR A 138 29.94 23.10 -1.34
N ASP A 139 30.90 22.58 -0.58
CA ASP A 139 31.47 23.27 0.58
C ASP A 139 32.20 24.55 0.18
N ARG A 140 32.99 24.51 -0.91
CA ARG A 140 33.61 25.71 -1.50
C ARG A 140 32.58 26.72 -2.03
N LYS A 141 31.42 26.26 -2.52
CA LYS A 141 30.36 27.18 -2.96
C LYS A 141 29.66 27.83 -1.76
N GLN A 142 29.53 27.09 -0.66
CA GLN A 142 28.85 27.53 0.54
C GLN A 142 29.70 28.47 1.41
N SER A 143 31.02 28.50 1.24
CA SER A 143 31.91 29.39 1.98
C SER A 143 31.71 30.87 1.59
N GLY A 144 31.80 31.76 2.58
CA GLY A 144 31.62 33.21 2.40
C GLY A 144 30.21 33.67 2.74
N TYR A 145 29.82 34.83 2.20
CA TYR A 145 28.49 35.43 2.39
C TYR A 145 27.54 35.01 1.26
N GLY A 146 26.22 35.10 1.49
CA GLY A 146 25.20 34.78 0.48
C GLY A 146 24.27 33.60 0.84
N GLY A 147 24.43 33.00 2.01
CA GLY A 147 23.49 32.01 2.56
C GLY A 147 23.48 30.67 1.79
N GLN A 148 22.30 30.06 1.68
CA GLN A 148 22.15 28.72 1.12
C GLN A 148 22.29 28.71 -0.41
N THR A 149 23.35 28.08 -0.93
CA THR A 149 23.72 28.20 -2.35
C THR A 149 23.12 27.15 -3.31
N LYS A 150 22.41 26.15 -2.76
CA LYS A 150 21.78 25.05 -3.50
C LYS A 150 20.37 24.77 -2.96
N PRO A 151 19.43 24.39 -3.83
CA PRO A 151 18.03 24.20 -3.44
C PRO A 151 17.88 23.05 -2.43
N VAL A 152 17.09 23.30 -1.39
CA VAL A 152 16.68 22.28 -0.42
C VAL A 152 15.31 21.74 -0.83
N PHE A 153 15.16 20.43 -0.89
CA PHE A 153 13.91 19.80 -1.29
C PHE A 153 12.94 19.66 -0.11
N HIS A 154 11.85 20.43 -0.12
CA HIS A 154 10.84 20.45 0.96
C HIS A 154 9.61 19.55 0.71
N LYS A 155 9.16 19.41 -0.54
CA LYS A 155 7.87 18.78 -0.89
C LYS A 155 7.95 17.24 -1.00
N LYS A 156 8.21 16.55 0.11
CA LYS A 156 8.29 15.07 0.15
C LYS A 156 6.90 14.43 0.14
N ALA A 157 6.53 13.79 -0.98
CA ALA A 157 5.24 13.10 -1.10
C ALA A 157 5.28 11.59 -0.77
N LYS A 158 6.45 10.94 -0.90
CA LYS A 158 6.56 9.48 -0.71
C LYS A 158 6.77 9.13 0.76
N THR A 159 5.88 8.29 1.29
CA THR A 159 5.93 7.81 2.69
C THR A 159 6.84 6.61 2.91
N THR A 160 7.09 5.81 1.86
CA THR A 160 7.94 4.60 1.91
C THR A 160 9.15 4.72 1.00
N LYS A 161 10.19 3.93 1.26
CA LYS A 161 11.39 3.80 0.40
C LYS A 161 11.40 2.43 -0.29
N LYS A 162 12.13 2.30 -1.40
CA LYS A 162 12.42 0.97 -1.96
C LYS A 162 13.48 0.31 -1.08
N ILE A 163 13.19 -0.87 -0.56
CA ILE A 163 14.13 -1.63 0.24
C ILE A 163 15.03 -2.42 -0.71
N VAL A 164 16.34 -2.32 -0.48
CA VAL A 164 17.34 -3.05 -1.28
C VAL A 164 17.92 -4.16 -0.41
N LEU A 165 17.88 -5.38 -0.91
CA LEU A 165 18.52 -6.52 -0.28
C LEU A 165 19.98 -6.60 -0.73
N ARG A 166 20.87 -6.81 0.23
CA ARG A 166 22.28 -7.15 0.01
C ARG A 166 22.42 -8.66 0.17
N LEU A 167 22.63 -9.35 -0.96
CA LEU A 167 22.84 -10.80 -1.04
C LEU A 167 24.34 -11.07 -1.07
N GLN A 168 24.85 -11.72 -0.02
CA GLN A 168 26.26 -12.10 0.08
C GLN A 168 26.40 -13.60 -0.12
N CYS A 169 27.16 -14.03 -1.13
CA CYS A 169 27.46 -15.44 -1.38
C CYS A 169 28.28 -16.01 -0.22
N GLN A 170 27.92 -17.21 0.27
CA GLN A 170 28.65 -17.85 1.36
C GLN A 170 30.02 -18.40 0.92
N GLY A 171 30.19 -18.79 -0.35
CA GLY A 171 31.46 -19.27 -0.89
C GLY A 171 32.45 -18.14 -1.17
N CYS A 172 32.20 -17.35 -2.23
CA CYS A 172 33.13 -16.32 -2.71
C CYS A 172 32.96 -14.93 -2.05
N LYS A 173 32.05 -14.78 -1.08
CA LYS A 173 31.73 -13.49 -0.41
C LYS A 173 31.30 -12.35 -1.34
N HIS A 174 31.12 -12.60 -2.64
CA HIS A 174 30.62 -11.62 -3.61
C HIS A 174 29.23 -11.12 -3.19
N VAL A 175 29.02 -9.81 -3.35
CA VAL A 175 27.82 -9.12 -2.92
C VAL A 175 27.05 -8.61 -4.13
N SER A 176 25.75 -8.90 -4.17
CA SER A 176 24.83 -8.35 -5.17
C SER A 176 23.66 -7.63 -4.51
N GLN A 177 23.21 -6.54 -5.15
CA GLN A 177 22.10 -5.72 -4.65
C GLN A 177 20.83 -6.00 -5.44
N HIS A 178 19.72 -6.25 -4.73
CA HIS A 178 18.43 -6.57 -5.32
C HIS A 178 17.33 -5.66 -4.74
N PRO A 179 16.84 -4.67 -5.51
CA PRO A 179 15.75 -3.81 -5.06
C PRO A 179 14.39 -4.53 -5.12
N ILE A 180 13.60 -4.38 -4.06
CA ILE A 180 12.20 -4.84 -4.01
C ILE A 180 11.26 -3.65 -4.29
N LYS A 181 10.00 -3.96 -4.62
CA LYS A 181 8.89 -2.99 -4.61
C LYS A 181 8.77 -2.30 -3.24
N ARG A 182 8.15 -1.12 -3.20
CA ARG A 182 7.96 -0.38 -1.94
C ARG A 182 6.95 -1.11 -1.05
N CYS A 183 7.30 -1.29 0.21
CA CYS A 183 6.42 -1.82 1.26
C CYS A 183 6.50 -0.93 2.50
N LYS A 184 5.49 -1.00 3.37
CA LYS A 184 5.45 -0.26 4.64
C LYS A 184 6.17 -1.02 5.76
N HIS A 185 5.81 -2.29 5.97
CA HIS A 185 6.48 -3.16 6.94
C HIS A 185 7.31 -4.21 6.21
N PHE A 186 8.54 -4.40 6.69
CA PHE A 186 9.51 -5.31 6.11
C PHE A 186 10.32 -5.98 7.21
N GLU A 187 10.35 -7.29 7.17
CA GLU A 187 11.02 -8.13 8.16
C GLU A 187 11.89 -9.17 7.45
N ILE A 188 13.06 -9.47 8.04
CA ILE A 188 13.97 -10.49 7.53
C ILE A 188 13.97 -11.67 8.49
N GLY A 189 13.47 -12.81 8.03
CA GLY A 189 13.46 -14.08 8.76
C GLY A 189 12.38 -14.19 9.81
N GLY A 190 11.20 -13.62 9.55
CA GLY A 190 10.01 -13.90 10.35
C GLY A 190 9.50 -15.33 10.13
N ASP A 191 8.64 -15.80 11.03
CA ASP A 191 8.08 -17.14 10.96
C ASP A 191 7.27 -17.36 9.69
N LYS A 192 7.34 -18.59 9.16
CA LYS A 192 6.52 -18.97 8.01
C LYS A 192 5.07 -19.04 8.49
N LYS A 193 4.17 -18.36 7.80
CA LYS A 193 2.74 -18.48 8.07
C LYS A 193 2.33 -19.95 7.91
N GLY A 194 1.78 -20.54 8.97
CA GLY A 194 1.28 -21.91 8.96
C GLY A 194 0.17 -22.08 7.93
N LYS A 195 0.06 -23.28 7.35
CA LYS A 195 -1.07 -23.62 6.49
C LYS A 195 -2.27 -23.96 7.39
N GLY A 196 -3.16 -22.99 7.60
CA GLY A 196 -4.49 -23.25 8.16
C GLY A 196 -4.60 -23.30 9.69
N THR A 197 -3.74 -22.62 10.44
CA THR A 197 -4.01 -22.42 11.87
C THR A 197 -5.17 -21.44 12.04
N SER A 198 -6.19 -21.85 12.79
CA SER A 198 -7.32 -20.99 13.19
C SER A 198 -6.80 -19.72 13.84
N LEU A 199 -7.49 -18.61 13.59
CA LEU A 199 -7.18 -17.30 14.15
C LEU A 199 -7.51 -17.31 15.65
N PHE A 200 -6.59 -17.81 16.47
CA PHE A 200 -6.57 -17.65 17.92
C PHE A 200 -5.14 -17.33 18.36
#